data_AF-A0A3D0RWA8-F1
#
_entry.id   AF-A0A3D0RWA8-F1
#
_cell.length_a   1.000
_cell.length_b   1.000
_cell.length_c   1.000
_cell.angle_alpha   90.00
_cell.angle_beta   90.00
_cell.angle_gamma   90.00
#
_symmetry.space_group_name_H-M   'P 1'
#
loop_
_entity.id
_entity.type
_entity.pdbx_description
1 polymer ?
#
loop_
_entity_poly.entity_id
_entity_poly.type
_entity_poly.pdbx_seq_one_letter_code
_entity_poly.pdbx_strand_id
1 'polypeptide(L)'
;MERAPVMLVDAAPYAEAALAFERGNRGMALAFDHLSGRLMRCGAMAGDASVASEFAAAYDEAAAMALAAVGDLVDAFSTCGRLTSASLDNHGQAENRSVISGRTVFTGAPCGAGYVAVLPCTLPSSLGGDLGGIPGWAAWILDQVESFVWPDADTARLREAAGAWRAASHQVADHAAYCSTAIRSWTSLRSAELPIATSVAESLAARCRGVADQCAVIASACETYADQVEAQREEILDLVHDLLRDAVIIEGLGIVLGAFTAGGGLAGATALNAARIAAAAPRLLRILQTLRAMASACAVPMRAAAAALREVRASLAAFRGVRVTLASTYDAERLARVARLREIVKSHRLLNPQDLRGLSPEQIRDICRGWPVAPSKRGVGLVYDDVANGGRQIRVMEGYPPGSRPDPLTWGPYAEISQNGVPIKVPLEGNPTL
;
A
#
# COMPACT_ATOMS: atom_id res chain seq x y z
N MET A 1 -23.65 -8.19 43.02
CA MET A 1 -23.37 -7.43 41.78
C MET A 1 -22.01 -7.90 41.29
N GLU A 2 -22.02 -8.97 40.51
CA GLU A 2 -20.83 -9.63 40.00
C GLU A 2 -20.20 -8.71 38.95
N ARG A 3 -18.98 -8.24 39.19
CA ARG A 3 -18.25 -7.45 38.19
C ARG A 3 -18.05 -8.36 36.99
N ALA A 4 -18.68 -8.01 35.86
CA ALA A 4 -18.34 -8.59 34.57
C ALA A 4 -16.81 -8.52 34.40
N PRO A 5 -16.16 -9.60 33.95
CA PRO A 5 -14.73 -9.56 33.67
C PRO A 5 -14.48 -8.41 32.70
N VAL A 6 -13.57 -7.50 33.06
CA VAL A 6 -13.11 -6.43 32.18
C VAL A 6 -12.51 -7.12 30.96
N MET A 7 -13.18 -7.05 29.80
CA MET A 7 -12.58 -7.47 28.54
C MET A 7 -11.33 -6.61 28.32
N LEU A 8 -10.15 -7.25 28.28
CA LEU A 8 -8.89 -6.52 28.08
C LEU A 8 -8.66 -6.17 26.60
N VAL A 9 -9.36 -6.83 25.67
CA VAL A 9 -9.19 -6.66 24.21
C VAL A 9 -10.54 -6.37 23.57
N ASP A 10 -10.74 -5.11 23.15
CA ASP A 10 -11.85 -4.73 22.29
C ASP A 10 -11.44 -4.92 20.81
N ALA A 11 -12.13 -5.83 20.12
CA ALA A 11 -11.84 -6.17 18.73
C ALA A 11 -12.27 -5.06 17.75
N ALA A 12 -13.30 -4.29 18.11
CA ALA A 12 -13.91 -3.33 17.19
C ALA A 12 -12.92 -2.22 16.78
N PRO A 13 -12.19 -1.56 17.71
CA PRO A 13 -11.14 -0.60 17.37
C PRO A 13 -10.08 -1.09 16.38
N TYR A 14 -9.59 -2.33 16.54
CA TYR A 14 -8.60 -2.90 15.62
C TYR A 14 -9.20 -3.21 14.25
N ALA A 15 -10.42 -3.77 14.22
CA ALA A 15 -11.12 -4.07 12.98
C ALA A 15 -11.44 -2.79 12.19
N GLU A 16 -11.87 -1.72 12.86
CA GLU A 16 -12.10 -0.41 12.24
C GLU A 16 -10.82 0.19 11.64
N ALA A 17 -9.71 0.12 12.38
CA ALA A 17 -8.43 0.60 11.88
C ALA A 17 -7.92 -0.22 10.69
N ALA A 18 -8.03 -1.56 10.76
CA ALA A 18 -7.67 -2.44 9.65
C ALA A 18 -8.51 -2.17 8.40
N LEU A 19 -9.82 -1.92 8.55
CA LEU A 19 -10.72 -1.53 7.48
C LEU A 19 -10.39 -0.16 6.90
N ALA A 20 -9.98 0.81 7.73
CA ALA A 20 -9.52 2.11 7.24
C ALA A 20 -8.28 1.95 6.34
N PHE A 21 -7.31 1.12 6.74
CA PHE A 21 -6.15 0.82 5.91
C PHE A 21 -6.50 0.03 4.64
N GLU A 22 -7.47 -0.90 4.71
CA GLU A 22 -7.95 -1.62 3.52
C GLU A 22 -8.60 -0.66 2.50
N ARG A 23 -9.45 0.26 2.97
CA ARG A 23 -10.04 1.30 2.12
C ARG A 23 -8.97 2.21 1.53
N GLY A 24 -7.97 2.59 2.33
CA GLY A 24 -6.81 3.35 1.87
C GLY A 24 -6.01 2.61 0.78
N ASN A 25 -5.76 1.31 0.96
CA ASN A 25 -5.07 0.48 -0.03
C ASN A 25 -5.85 0.40 -1.36
N ARG A 26 -7.15 0.08 -1.30
CA ARG A 26 -7.99 -0.01 -2.51
C ARG A 26 -8.15 1.32 -3.22
N GLY A 27 -8.36 2.41 -2.46
CA GLY A 27 -8.45 3.75 -3.02
C GLY A 27 -7.14 4.18 -3.69
N MET A 28 -5.99 3.87 -3.08
CA MET A 28 -4.68 4.19 -3.65
C MET A 28 -4.40 3.38 -4.92
N ALA A 29 -4.82 2.12 -4.96
CA ALA A 29 -4.71 1.28 -6.16
C ALA A 29 -5.56 1.84 -7.32
N LEU A 30 -6.79 2.30 -7.04
CA LEU A 30 -7.61 2.99 -8.04
C LEU A 30 -6.97 4.30 -8.52
N ALA A 31 -6.36 5.07 -7.62
CA ALA A 31 -5.62 6.28 -7.99
C ALA A 31 -4.43 5.96 -8.90
N PHE A 32 -3.70 4.88 -8.62
CA PHE A 32 -2.61 4.37 -9.47
C PHE A 32 -3.10 3.98 -10.87
N ASP A 33 -4.17 3.19 -10.96
CA ASP A 33 -4.72 2.72 -12.24
C ASP A 33 -5.28 3.88 -13.08
N HIS A 34 -5.96 4.83 -12.44
CA HIS A 34 -6.48 6.01 -13.12
C HIS A 34 -5.35 6.93 -13.62
N LEU A 35 -4.33 7.17 -12.79
CA LEU A 35 -3.18 7.98 -13.16
C LEU A 35 -2.42 7.34 -14.33
N SER A 36 -2.03 6.07 -14.20
CA SER A 36 -1.31 5.35 -15.25
C SER A 36 -2.12 5.29 -16.55
N GLY A 37 -3.41 4.95 -16.49
CA GLY A 37 -4.29 4.85 -17.66
C GLY A 37 -4.46 6.17 -18.44
N ARG A 38 -4.35 7.32 -17.77
CA ARG A 38 -4.33 8.64 -18.41
C ARG A 38 -2.96 8.96 -19.00
N LEU A 39 -1.89 8.76 -18.22
CA LEU A 39 -0.52 9.09 -18.66
C LEU A 39 -0.03 8.21 -19.82
N MET A 40 -0.53 6.98 -19.95
CA MET A 40 -0.24 6.11 -21.11
C MET A 40 -0.62 6.74 -22.46
N ARG A 41 -1.47 7.77 -22.47
CA ARG A 41 -1.91 8.49 -23.68
C ARG A 41 -1.15 9.79 -23.91
N CYS A 42 -0.29 10.17 -22.97
CA CYS A 42 0.47 11.43 -22.99
C CYS A 42 1.90 11.25 -23.52
N GLY A 43 2.20 10.14 -24.19
CA GLY A 43 3.49 9.95 -24.86
C GLY A 43 3.70 10.94 -26.02
N ALA A 44 4.96 11.24 -26.34
CA ALA A 44 5.35 12.16 -27.40
C ALA A 44 4.61 13.50 -27.33
N MET A 45 4.66 14.15 -26.17
CA MET A 45 4.02 15.46 -25.92
C MET A 45 5.01 16.63 -25.84
N ALA A 46 6.29 16.37 -25.58
CA ALA A 46 7.27 17.39 -25.25
C ALA A 46 7.82 18.15 -26.48
N GLY A 47 7.71 17.59 -27.68
CA GLY A 47 8.25 18.14 -28.92
C GLY A 47 9.65 17.64 -29.24
N ASP A 48 10.28 18.32 -30.19
CA ASP A 48 11.57 17.98 -30.79
C ASP A 48 12.73 17.97 -29.78
N ALA A 49 13.63 17.01 -29.93
CA ALA A 49 14.73 16.78 -29.00
C ALA A 49 15.73 17.94 -28.91
N SER A 50 15.89 18.74 -29.96
CA SER A 50 16.78 19.91 -29.97
C SER A 50 16.30 21.02 -29.02
N VAL A 51 15.02 21.03 -28.66
CA VAL A 51 14.42 22.00 -27.73
C VAL A 51 14.06 21.33 -26.40
N ALA A 52 13.44 20.15 -26.45
CA ALA A 52 12.70 19.58 -25.33
C ALA A 52 13.42 18.45 -24.58
N SER A 53 14.61 18.02 -25.03
CA SER A 53 15.30 16.84 -24.46
C SER A 53 15.51 16.91 -22.94
N GLU A 54 15.88 18.07 -22.40
CA GLU A 54 16.07 18.24 -20.96
C GLU A 54 14.76 18.19 -20.18
N PHE A 55 13.69 18.79 -20.71
CA PHE A 55 12.36 18.71 -20.14
C PHE A 55 11.85 17.26 -20.14
N ALA A 56 11.93 16.59 -21.29
CA ALA A 56 11.42 15.24 -21.48
C ALA A 56 12.13 14.24 -20.55
N ALA A 57 13.46 14.31 -20.46
CA ALA A 57 14.21 13.45 -19.55
C ALA A 57 13.83 13.66 -18.08
N ALA A 58 13.67 14.93 -17.65
CA ALA A 58 13.27 15.24 -16.29
C ALA A 58 11.83 14.84 -15.98
N TYR A 59 10.91 15.04 -16.92
CA TYR A 59 9.53 14.59 -16.81
C TYR A 59 9.44 13.08 -16.71
N ASP A 60 10.09 12.35 -17.63
CA ASP A 60 10.03 10.88 -17.68
C ASP A 60 10.57 10.26 -16.37
N GLU A 61 11.68 10.79 -15.83
CA GLU A 61 12.21 10.36 -14.53
C GLU A 61 11.24 10.67 -13.39
N ALA A 62 10.75 11.90 -13.30
CA ALA A 62 9.85 12.34 -12.23
C ALA A 62 8.51 11.56 -12.27
N ALA A 63 7.97 11.34 -13.46
CA ALA A 63 6.75 10.58 -13.70
C ALA A 63 6.90 9.11 -13.27
N ALA A 64 7.99 8.45 -13.66
CA ALA A 64 8.28 7.08 -13.25
C ALA A 64 8.44 6.97 -11.73
N MET A 65 9.15 7.92 -11.12
CA MET A 65 9.36 7.97 -9.67
C MET A 65 8.06 8.23 -8.91
N ALA A 66 7.20 9.11 -9.40
CA ALA A 66 5.92 9.45 -8.77
C ALA A 66 4.97 8.26 -8.83
N LEU A 67 4.81 7.65 -10.01
CA LEU A 67 3.93 6.49 -10.19
C LEU A 67 4.39 5.31 -9.32
N ALA A 68 5.70 5.04 -9.28
CA ALA A 68 6.24 4.01 -8.40
C ALA A 68 6.02 4.33 -6.91
N ALA A 69 6.09 5.60 -6.50
CA ALA A 69 5.80 6.01 -5.13
C ALA A 69 4.33 5.81 -4.76
N VAL A 70 3.40 6.07 -5.68
CA VAL A 70 1.97 5.76 -5.50
C VAL A 70 1.78 4.25 -5.30
N GLY A 71 2.47 3.41 -6.10
CA GLY A 71 2.48 1.96 -5.90
C GLY A 71 3.04 1.54 -4.53
N ASP A 72 4.15 2.14 -4.09
CA ASP A 72 4.73 1.90 -2.76
C ASP A 72 3.75 2.28 -1.62
N LEU A 73 2.89 3.28 -1.82
CA LEU A 73 1.83 3.62 -0.85
C LEU A 73 0.73 2.55 -0.80
N VAL A 74 0.34 1.94 -1.93
CA VAL A 74 -0.61 0.80 -1.97
C VAL A 74 -0.12 -0.31 -1.03
N ASP A 75 1.15 -0.69 -1.17
CA ASP A 75 1.79 -1.73 -0.36
C ASP A 75 1.88 -1.33 1.12
N ALA A 76 2.19 -0.06 1.41
CA ALA A 76 2.28 0.43 2.79
C ALA A 76 0.94 0.39 3.51
N PHE A 77 -0.17 0.78 2.86
CA PHE A 77 -1.52 0.64 3.41
C PHE A 77 -1.86 -0.82 3.71
N SER A 78 -1.58 -1.73 2.76
CA SER A 78 -1.78 -3.18 2.97
C SER A 78 -0.98 -3.70 4.15
N THR A 79 0.28 -3.28 4.28
CA THR A 79 1.17 -3.68 5.37
C THR A 79 0.65 -3.19 6.73
N CYS A 80 0.27 -1.92 6.85
CA CYS A 80 -0.33 -1.38 8.09
C CYS A 80 -1.59 -2.14 8.49
N GLY A 81 -2.46 -2.44 7.53
CA GLY A 81 -3.68 -3.19 7.77
C GLY A 81 -3.42 -4.63 8.26
N ARG A 82 -2.46 -5.32 7.63
CA ARG A 82 -2.03 -6.67 8.03
C ARG A 82 -1.41 -6.69 9.42
N LEU A 83 -0.56 -5.72 9.76
CA LEU A 83 0.02 -5.59 11.10
C LEU A 83 -1.05 -5.31 12.16
N THR A 84 -1.99 -4.42 11.87
CA THR A 84 -3.12 -4.11 12.77
C THR A 84 -3.95 -5.38 13.04
N SER A 85 -4.20 -6.16 12.00
CA SER A 85 -4.92 -7.44 12.09
C SER A 85 -4.13 -8.47 12.92
N ALA A 86 -2.83 -8.58 12.70
CA ALA A 86 -1.98 -9.48 13.48
C ALA A 86 -1.87 -9.08 14.95
N SER A 87 -1.88 -7.77 15.26
CA SER A 87 -1.95 -7.30 16.66
C SER A 87 -3.24 -7.76 17.33
N LEU A 88 -4.39 -7.66 16.64
CA LEU A 88 -5.66 -8.18 17.15
C LEU A 88 -5.59 -9.69 17.43
N ASP A 89 -5.06 -10.47 16.48
CA ASP A 89 -4.92 -11.92 16.64
C ASP A 89 -3.99 -12.28 17.81
N ASN A 90 -2.89 -11.54 17.99
CA ASN A 90 -1.96 -11.74 19.09
C ASN A 90 -2.60 -11.41 20.45
N HIS A 91 -3.36 -10.31 20.53
CA HIS A 91 -4.12 -9.95 21.73
C HIS A 91 -5.21 -10.98 22.06
N GLY A 92 -5.96 -11.43 21.05
CA GLY A 92 -6.97 -12.46 21.20
C GLY A 92 -6.41 -13.78 21.69
N GLN A 93 -5.25 -14.19 21.16
CA GLN A 93 -4.53 -15.35 21.66
C GLN A 93 -4.05 -15.16 23.11
N ALA A 94 -3.53 -13.98 23.47
CA ALA A 94 -3.12 -13.69 24.84
C ALA A 94 -4.30 -13.73 25.84
N GLU A 95 -5.47 -13.22 25.45
CA GLU A 95 -6.68 -13.25 26.25
C GLU A 95 -7.15 -14.69 26.50
N ASN A 96 -7.27 -15.49 25.44
CA ASN A 96 -7.60 -16.93 25.55
C ASN A 96 -6.61 -17.69 26.44
N ARG A 97 -5.31 -17.37 26.34
CA ARG A 97 -4.24 -17.99 27.14
C ARG A 97 -4.25 -17.56 28.61
N SER A 98 -4.87 -16.43 28.93
CA SER A 98 -4.98 -15.91 30.31
C SER A 98 -6.11 -16.58 31.10
N VAL A 99 -7.00 -17.31 30.41
CA VAL A 99 -8.08 -18.07 31.05
C VAL A 99 -7.56 -19.37 31.65
N ILE A 100 -7.66 -19.47 32.97
CA ILE A 100 -7.18 -20.60 33.77
C ILE A 100 -7.78 -21.95 33.32
N SER A 101 -9.05 -21.98 32.89
CA SER A 101 -9.73 -23.19 32.42
C SER A 101 -9.33 -23.64 31.01
N GLY A 102 -8.53 -22.85 30.29
CA GLY A 102 -8.15 -23.14 28.90
C GLY A 102 -9.30 -23.03 27.88
N ARG A 103 -10.46 -22.51 28.29
CA ARG A 103 -11.59 -22.23 27.40
C ARG A 103 -11.28 -21.00 26.53
N THR A 104 -11.56 -21.10 25.23
CA THR A 104 -11.59 -19.94 24.33
C THR A 104 -12.67 -18.96 24.79
N VAL A 105 -12.27 -17.73 25.14
CA VAL A 105 -13.17 -16.63 25.55
C VAL A 105 -13.21 -15.49 24.54
N PHE A 106 -12.25 -15.46 23.62
CA PHE A 106 -12.15 -14.50 22.55
C PHE A 106 -11.91 -15.25 21.23
N THR A 107 -12.87 -15.22 20.33
CA THR A 107 -12.63 -15.72 18.96
C THR A 107 -12.18 -14.59 18.03
N GLY A 108 -12.57 -13.34 18.31
CA GLY A 108 -12.43 -12.22 17.40
C GLY A 108 -13.16 -12.46 16.07
N ALA A 109 -13.59 -11.41 15.38
CA ALA A 109 -13.82 -11.54 13.95
C ALA A 109 -12.46 -11.39 13.26
N PRO A 110 -12.06 -12.29 12.34
CA PRO A 110 -10.86 -12.06 11.55
C PRO A 110 -11.02 -10.76 10.77
N CYS A 111 -9.99 -9.90 10.77
CA CYS A 111 -9.98 -8.73 9.91
C CYS A 111 -10.03 -9.21 8.43
N GLY A 112 -10.92 -8.62 7.64
CA GLY A 112 -11.03 -8.94 6.21
C GLY A 112 -9.69 -8.69 5.49
N ALA A 113 -9.25 -9.66 4.69
CA ALA A 113 -7.95 -9.61 4.01
C ALA A 113 -8.00 -8.95 2.62
N GLY A 114 -9.02 -8.16 2.30
CA GLY A 114 -9.34 -7.67 0.94
C GLY A 114 -8.39 -6.62 0.36
N TYR A 115 -7.10 -6.69 0.71
CA TYR A 115 -6.04 -5.86 0.17
C TYR A 115 -5.71 -6.26 -1.27
N VAL A 116 -5.43 -5.24 -2.08
CA VAL A 116 -5.03 -5.37 -3.48
C VAL A 116 -3.58 -4.92 -3.67
N ALA A 117 -2.99 -5.33 -4.78
CA ALA A 117 -1.68 -4.90 -5.23
C ALA A 117 -1.80 -4.35 -6.66
N VAL A 118 -0.89 -3.47 -7.03
CA VAL A 118 -0.77 -2.93 -8.39
C VAL A 118 0.46 -3.51 -9.06
N LEU A 119 0.38 -3.71 -10.38
CA LEU A 119 1.53 -4.13 -11.16
C LEU A 119 2.40 -2.92 -11.52
N PRO A 120 3.74 -3.06 -11.56
CA PRO A 120 4.60 -2.03 -12.10
C PRO A 120 4.16 -1.61 -13.51
N CYS A 121 4.13 -0.30 -13.76
CA CYS A 121 3.75 0.28 -15.04
C CYS A 121 4.91 1.11 -15.59
N THR A 122 5.21 0.95 -16.87
CA THR A 122 6.19 1.78 -17.59
C THR A 122 5.43 2.73 -18.50
N LEU A 123 5.60 4.03 -18.25
CA LEU A 123 4.98 5.08 -19.06
C LEU A 123 5.73 5.26 -20.38
N PRO A 124 5.05 5.66 -21.47
CA PRO A 124 5.71 6.06 -22.71
C PRO A 124 6.59 7.30 -22.47
N SER A 125 7.65 7.45 -23.26
CA SER A 125 8.46 8.67 -23.19
C SER A 125 7.65 9.89 -23.62
N SER A 126 7.86 11.00 -22.93
CA SER A 126 7.29 12.29 -23.30
C SER A 126 7.97 12.92 -24.52
N LEU A 127 9.18 12.49 -24.89
CA LEU A 127 9.90 13.05 -26.04
C LEU A 127 9.20 12.75 -27.36
N GLY A 128 9.18 13.74 -28.25
CA GLY A 128 8.40 13.72 -29.49
C GLY A 128 7.21 14.66 -29.39
N GLY A 129 6.67 15.06 -30.55
CA GLY A 129 5.61 16.05 -30.63
C GLY A 129 4.51 15.66 -31.60
N ASP A 130 3.63 16.62 -31.86
CA ASP A 130 2.58 16.52 -32.87
C ASP A 130 2.85 17.51 -34.01
N LEU A 131 3.01 16.96 -35.21
CA LEU A 131 3.13 17.76 -36.44
C LEU A 131 1.77 18.19 -36.99
N GLY A 132 0.65 17.69 -36.45
CA GLY A 132 -0.71 18.05 -36.90
C GLY A 132 -1.04 19.54 -36.74
N GLY A 133 -0.36 20.23 -35.82
CA GLY A 133 -0.48 21.67 -35.59
C GLY A 133 0.53 22.53 -36.36
N ILE A 134 1.36 21.95 -37.24
CA ILE A 134 2.36 22.72 -37.99
C ILE A 134 1.66 23.61 -39.03
N PRO A 135 1.88 24.94 -39.02
CA PRO A 135 1.38 25.77 -40.10
C PRO A 135 1.97 25.30 -41.43
N GLY A 136 1.16 25.23 -42.50
CA GLY A 136 1.61 24.71 -43.80
C GLY A 136 2.82 25.46 -44.40
N TRP A 137 3.05 26.69 -43.96
CA TRP A 137 4.22 27.50 -44.34
C TRP A 137 5.48 27.20 -43.53
N ALA A 138 5.39 26.54 -42.37
CA ALA A 138 6.56 26.33 -41.52
C ALA A 138 7.58 25.41 -42.18
N ALA A 139 7.13 24.43 -42.99
CA ALA A 139 8.02 23.65 -43.86
C ALA A 139 8.82 24.54 -44.81
N TRP A 140 8.18 25.57 -45.38
CA TRP A 140 8.88 26.53 -46.23
C TRP A 140 9.88 27.38 -45.45
N ILE A 141 9.62 27.75 -44.19
CA ILE A 141 10.64 28.43 -43.35
C ILE A 141 11.81 27.51 -43.00
N LEU A 142 11.55 26.22 -42.74
CA LEU A 142 12.62 25.23 -42.53
C LEU A 142 13.58 25.16 -43.72
N ASP A 143 13.08 25.32 -44.95
CA ASP A 143 13.92 25.38 -46.16
C ASP A 143 14.79 26.64 -46.24
N GLN A 144 14.41 27.74 -45.58
CA GLN A 144 15.12 29.02 -45.64
C GLN A 144 16.06 29.26 -44.46
N VAL A 145 15.79 28.62 -43.31
CA VAL A 145 16.52 28.85 -42.06
C VAL A 145 17.07 27.53 -41.55
N GLU A 146 18.36 27.33 -41.80
CA GLU A 146 19.09 26.18 -41.25
C GLU A 146 18.97 26.15 -39.72
N SER A 147 18.76 24.96 -39.15
CA SER A 147 18.59 24.73 -37.71
C SER A 147 17.33 25.35 -37.08
N PHE A 148 16.44 25.96 -37.86
CA PHE A 148 15.11 26.26 -37.36
C PHE A 148 14.36 24.95 -37.12
N VAL A 149 13.59 24.89 -36.05
CA VAL A 149 12.66 23.81 -35.74
C VAL A 149 11.39 24.47 -35.25
N TRP A 150 10.25 24.09 -35.83
CA TRP A 150 8.97 24.57 -35.32
C TRP A 150 8.73 23.98 -33.93
N PRO A 151 8.33 24.79 -32.91
CA PRO A 151 7.92 24.25 -31.62
C PRO A 151 6.71 23.32 -31.78
N ASP A 152 6.94 22.00 -31.80
CA ASP A 152 5.97 20.96 -32.16
C ASP A 152 5.41 20.20 -30.95
N ALA A 153 5.66 20.66 -29.72
CA ALA A 153 5.10 20.05 -28.52
C ALA A 153 3.56 20.00 -28.55
N ASP A 154 2.97 18.87 -28.15
CA ASP A 154 1.52 18.74 -28.06
C ASP A 154 1.03 19.40 -26.76
N THR A 155 0.66 20.68 -26.84
CA THR A 155 0.27 21.49 -25.67
C THR A 155 -1.05 21.02 -25.06
N ALA A 156 -1.92 20.39 -25.85
CA ALA A 156 -3.15 19.78 -25.35
C ALA A 156 -2.82 18.53 -24.51
N ARG A 157 -1.93 17.64 -24.98
CA ARG A 157 -1.45 16.50 -24.19
C ARG A 157 -0.66 16.91 -22.96
N LEU A 158 0.17 17.96 -23.04
CA LEU A 158 0.86 18.50 -21.87
C LEU A 158 -0.14 18.94 -20.79
N ARG A 159 -1.23 19.61 -21.17
CA ARG A 159 -2.30 20.00 -20.24
C ARG A 159 -3.13 18.81 -19.76
N GLU A 160 -3.35 17.80 -20.60
CA GLU A 160 -3.98 16.54 -20.17
C GLU A 160 -3.15 15.84 -19.09
N ALA A 161 -1.83 15.76 -19.29
CA ALA A 161 -0.88 15.22 -18.33
C ALA A 161 -0.88 16.05 -17.04
N ALA A 162 -0.85 17.39 -17.14
CA ALA A 162 -0.96 18.27 -15.98
C ALA A 162 -2.25 18.02 -15.18
N GLY A 163 -3.39 17.89 -15.86
CA GLY A 163 -4.66 17.54 -15.24
C GLY A 163 -4.66 16.16 -14.59
N ALA A 164 -3.93 15.18 -15.13
CA ALA A 164 -3.78 13.86 -14.53
C ALA A 164 -2.96 13.93 -13.24
N TRP A 165 -1.82 14.63 -13.27
CA TRP A 165 -0.96 14.82 -12.11
C TRP A 165 -1.63 15.62 -11.00
N ARG A 166 -2.39 16.67 -11.34
CA ARG A 166 -3.17 17.44 -10.34
C ARG A 166 -4.27 16.61 -9.71
N ALA A 167 -5.00 15.83 -10.50
CA ALA A 167 -6.02 14.92 -9.96
C ALA A 167 -5.39 13.89 -9.01
N ALA A 168 -4.24 13.31 -9.39
CA ALA A 168 -3.51 12.39 -8.53
C ALA A 168 -2.99 13.07 -7.26
N SER A 169 -2.50 14.31 -7.34
CA SER A 169 -2.09 15.09 -6.15
C SER A 169 -3.21 15.16 -5.12
N HIS A 170 -4.42 15.59 -5.53
CA HIS A 170 -5.56 15.67 -4.63
C HIS A 170 -5.96 14.28 -4.09
N GLN A 171 -6.11 13.29 -4.98
CA GLN A 171 -6.50 11.94 -4.58
C GLN A 171 -5.50 11.34 -3.59
N VAL A 172 -4.20 11.41 -3.84
CA VAL A 172 -3.17 10.85 -2.96
C VAL A 172 -3.13 11.59 -1.62
N ALA A 173 -3.28 12.91 -1.59
CA ALA A 173 -3.33 13.69 -0.35
C ALA A 173 -4.51 13.27 0.55
N ASP A 174 -5.69 13.06 -0.03
CA ASP A 174 -6.90 12.65 0.70
C ASP A 174 -6.74 11.32 1.44
N HIS A 175 -5.87 10.43 0.96
CA HIS A 175 -5.62 9.14 1.60
C HIS A 175 -4.95 9.25 2.98
N ALA A 176 -4.36 10.40 3.31
CA ALA A 176 -3.89 10.68 4.67
C ALA A 176 -5.02 10.57 5.71
N ALA A 177 -6.28 10.83 5.32
CA ALA A 177 -7.43 10.75 6.21
C ALA A 177 -7.73 9.32 6.69
N TYR A 178 -7.37 8.28 5.92
CA TYR A 178 -7.51 6.89 6.36
C TYR A 178 -6.57 6.57 7.53
N CYS A 179 -5.36 7.11 7.51
CA CYS A 179 -4.42 6.99 8.62
C CYS A 179 -4.96 7.68 9.88
N SER A 180 -5.49 8.90 9.74
CA SER A 180 -6.14 9.61 10.85
C SER A 180 -7.36 8.85 11.40
N THR A 181 -8.10 8.16 10.53
CA THR A 181 -9.23 7.32 10.95
C THR A 181 -8.76 6.12 11.78
N ALA A 182 -7.71 5.42 11.33
CA ALA A 182 -7.12 4.33 12.10
C ALA A 182 -6.60 4.79 13.48
N ILE A 183 -5.90 5.92 13.53
CA ILE A 183 -5.39 6.50 14.80
C ILE A 183 -6.54 6.80 15.76
N ARG A 184 -7.64 7.40 15.27
CA ARG A 184 -8.81 7.68 16.11
C ARG A 184 -9.44 6.42 16.68
N SER A 185 -9.54 5.34 15.90
CA SER A 185 -10.08 4.07 16.39
C SER A 185 -9.28 3.50 17.57
N TRP A 186 -7.97 3.74 17.64
CA TRP A 186 -7.13 3.26 18.75
C TRP A 186 -7.20 4.08 20.04
N THR A 187 -7.85 5.24 20.07
CA THR A 187 -7.77 6.20 21.20
C THR A 187 -8.24 5.61 22.54
N SER A 188 -9.22 4.70 22.51
CA SER A 188 -9.78 4.02 23.69
C SER A 188 -8.96 2.82 24.16
N LEU A 189 -8.05 2.30 23.31
CA LEU A 189 -7.28 1.11 23.61
C LEU A 189 -6.10 1.42 24.54
N ARG A 190 -5.64 0.37 25.24
CA ARG A 190 -4.44 0.41 26.09
C ARG A 190 -3.55 -0.77 25.74
N SER A 191 -2.51 -0.51 24.97
CA SER A 191 -1.48 -1.51 24.66
C SER A 191 -0.12 -0.88 24.37
N ALA A 192 0.94 -1.63 24.60
CA ALA A 192 2.32 -1.15 24.51
C ALA A 192 2.78 -0.81 23.08
N GLU A 193 2.16 -1.43 22.06
CA GLU A 193 2.47 -1.22 20.63
C GLU A 193 1.75 -0.01 20.01
N LEU A 194 0.69 0.51 20.64
CA LEU A 194 -0.11 1.60 20.06
C LEU A 194 0.69 2.88 19.79
N PRO A 195 1.63 3.33 20.65
CA PRO A 195 2.45 4.51 20.33
C PRO A 195 3.24 4.33 19.03
N ILE A 196 3.77 3.12 18.80
CA ILE A 196 4.52 2.79 17.57
C ILE A 196 3.54 2.74 16.38
N ALA A 197 2.39 2.08 16.53
CA ALA A 197 1.37 1.99 15.48
C ALA A 197 0.88 3.39 15.04
N THR A 198 0.62 4.28 16.00
CA THR A 198 0.25 5.68 15.74
C THR A 198 1.35 6.42 14.98
N SER A 199 2.61 6.33 15.42
CA SER A 199 3.73 6.98 14.75
C SER A 199 3.92 6.48 13.30
N VAL A 200 3.72 5.18 13.07
CA VAL A 200 3.76 4.59 11.72
C VAL A 200 2.63 5.12 10.85
N ALA A 201 1.41 5.21 11.38
CA ALA A 201 0.25 5.75 10.66
C ALA A 201 0.42 7.25 10.35
N GLU A 202 0.94 8.05 11.27
CA GLU A 202 1.28 9.47 11.04
C GLU A 202 2.35 9.62 9.96
N SER A 203 3.37 8.77 10.01
CA SER A 203 4.43 8.75 9.00
C SER A 203 3.88 8.40 7.61
N LEU A 204 2.98 7.42 7.52
CA LEU A 204 2.30 7.07 6.26
C LEU A 204 1.45 8.24 5.74
N ALA A 205 0.71 8.93 6.61
CA ALA A 205 -0.06 10.12 6.26
C ALA A 205 0.83 11.25 5.71
N ALA A 206 1.99 11.49 6.33
CA ALA A 206 2.96 12.48 5.87
C ALA A 206 3.52 12.13 4.49
N ARG A 207 3.74 10.84 4.20
CA ARG A 207 4.23 10.37 2.90
C ARG A 207 3.20 10.48 1.80
N CYS A 208 1.92 10.24 2.10
CA CYS A 208 0.84 10.52 1.16
C CYS A 208 0.89 11.99 0.72
N ARG A 209 1.01 12.94 1.67
CA ARG A 209 1.17 14.37 1.36
C ARG A 209 2.45 14.66 0.57
N GLY A 210 3.58 14.08 0.96
CA GLY A 210 4.85 14.27 0.24
C GLY A 210 4.80 13.82 -1.22
N VAL A 211 4.17 12.67 -1.52
CA VAL A 211 3.96 12.22 -2.90
C VAL A 211 2.99 13.15 -3.65
N ALA A 212 1.91 13.57 -2.99
CA ALA A 212 0.93 14.48 -3.56
C ALA A 212 1.54 15.84 -3.95
N ASP A 213 2.40 16.41 -3.09
CA ASP A 213 3.10 17.67 -3.35
C ASP A 213 3.96 17.55 -4.61
N GLN A 214 4.69 16.44 -4.78
CA GLN A 214 5.51 16.23 -5.97
C GLN A 214 4.68 16.03 -7.24
N CYS A 215 3.49 15.40 -7.14
CA CYS A 215 2.56 15.33 -8.27
C CYS A 215 2.08 16.73 -8.69
N ALA A 216 1.82 17.64 -7.74
CA ALA A 216 1.44 19.02 -8.05
C ALA A 216 2.59 19.80 -8.73
N VAL A 217 3.83 19.57 -8.31
CA VAL A 217 5.02 20.16 -8.96
C VAL A 217 5.13 19.71 -10.42
N ILE A 218 4.98 18.42 -10.69
CA ILE A 218 5.02 17.89 -12.07
C ILE A 218 3.87 18.48 -12.91
N ALA A 219 2.67 18.60 -12.33
CA ALA A 219 1.52 19.20 -13.01
C ALA A 219 1.80 20.65 -13.44
N SER A 220 2.30 21.47 -12.52
CA SER A 220 2.61 22.88 -12.79
C SER A 220 3.71 23.04 -13.84
N ALA A 221 4.72 22.17 -13.82
CA ALA A 221 5.80 22.19 -14.83
C ALA A 221 5.28 21.88 -16.24
N CYS A 222 4.34 20.94 -16.38
CA CYS A 222 3.71 20.60 -17.66
C CYS A 222 2.88 21.76 -18.22
N GLU A 223 2.07 22.40 -17.38
CA GLU A 223 1.27 23.58 -17.77
C GLU A 223 2.15 24.76 -18.17
N THR A 224 3.16 25.05 -17.34
CA THR A 224 4.10 26.15 -17.63
C THR A 224 4.78 25.91 -18.96
N TYR A 225 5.22 24.68 -19.24
CA TYR A 225 5.86 24.37 -20.50
C TYR A 225 4.89 24.51 -21.70
N ALA A 226 3.63 24.07 -21.54
CA ALA A 226 2.61 24.24 -22.57
C ALA A 226 2.36 25.72 -22.90
N ASP A 227 2.25 26.58 -21.88
CA ASP A 227 2.04 28.02 -22.05
C ASP A 227 3.24 28.69 -22.74
N GLN A 228 4.47 28.26 -22.40
CA GLN A 228 5.69 28.77 -23.02
C GLN A 228 5.78 28.39 -24.50
N VAL A 229 5.43 27.16 -24.86
CA VAL A 229 5.40 26.73 -26.26
C VAL A 229 4.40 27.57 -27.05
N GLU A 230 3.20 27.81 -26.52
CA GLU A 230 2.17 28.61 -27.20
C GLU A 230 2.61 30.06 -27.39
N ALA A 231 3.16 30.68 -26.34
CA ALA A 231 3.67 32.05 -26.44
C ALA A 231 4.79 32.18 -27.50
N GLN A 232 5.69 31.19 -27.59
CA GLN A 232 6.76 31.22 -28.59
C GLN A 232 6.26 30.90 -30.00
N ARG A 233 5.22 30.07 -30.15
CA ARG A 233 4.53 29.90 -31.45
C ARG A 233 3.91 31.21 -31.93
N GLU A 234 3.25 31.95 -31.04
CA GLU A 234 2.67 33.26 -31.33
C GLU A 234 3.75 34.27 -31.72
N GLU A 235 4.87 34.33 -31.00
CA GLU A 235 5.99 35.22 -31.33
C GLU A 235 6.60 34.91 -32.72
N ILE A 236 6.73 33.62 -33.09
CA ILE A 236 7.17 33.23 -34.44
C ILE A 236 6.13 33.67 -35.47
N LEU A 237 4.84 33.43 -35.22
CA LEU A 237 3.76 33.81 -36.13
C LEU A 237 3.74 35.32 -36.38
N ASP A 238 3.87 36.13 -35.32
CA ASP A 238 3.92 37.59 -35.40
C ASP A 238 5.14 38.07 -36.18
N LEU A 239 6.31 37.48 -35.91
CA LEU A 239 7.53 37.82 -36.64
C LEU A 239 7.40 37.52 -38.14
N VAL A 240 6.86 36.36 -38.50
CA VAL A 240 6.64 35.98 -39.89
C VAL A 240 5.60 36.90 -40.54
N HIS A 241 4.52 37.23 -39.83
CA HIS A 241 3.51 38.16 -40.30
C HIS A 241 4.10 39.56 -40.57
N ASP A 242 4.89 40.11 -39.65
CA ASP A 242 5.50 41.44 -39.80
C ASP A 242 6.49 41.49 -40.97
N LEU A 243 7.27 40.43 -41.20
CA LEU A 243 8.22 40.36 -42.33
C LEU A 243 7.51 40.33 -43.68
N LEU A 244 6.30 39.78 -43.72
CA LEU A 244 5.51 39.57 -44.93
C LEU A 244 4.40 40.61 -45.13
N ARG A 245 4.15 41.51 -44.16
CA ARG A 245 3.06 42.50 -44.18
C ARG A 245 3.02 43.36 -45.47
N ASP A 246 4.17 43.81 -45.96
CA ASP A 246 4.25 44.68 -47.15
C ASP A 246 4.23 43.91 -48.48
N ALA A 247 4.26 42.58 -48.45
CA ALA A 247 4.01 41.75 -49.62
C ALA A 247 2.48 41.66 -49.80
N VAL A 248 1.92 42.50 -50.66
CA VAL A 248 0.47 42.59 -50.97
C VAL A 248 -0.19 41.20 -51.03
N ILE A 249 -0.90 40.81 -49.97
CA ILE A 249 -2.10 39.95 -49.88
C ILE A 249 -2.65 40.14 -48.45
N ILE A 250 -3.73 40.89 -48.31
CA ILE A 250 -4.53 40.97 -47.08
C ILE A 250 -5.76 40.07 -47.28
N GLU A 251 -5.90 39.02 -46.47
CA GLU A 251 -7.08 38.74 -45.64
C GLU A 251 -6.79 37.54 -44.71
N GLY A 252 -7.41 37.56 -43.53
CA GLY A 252 -7.09 36.83 -42.29
C GLY A 252 -6.31 35.52 -42.37
N LEU A 253 -5.34 35.38 -41.45
CA LEU A 253 -4.52 34.23 -40.95
C LEU A 253 -4.47 32.90 -41.73
N GLY A 254 -5.50 32.47 -42.45
CA GLY A 254 -5.52 31.32 -43.37
C GLY A 254 -5.26 31.64 -44.85
N ILE A 255 -5.47 32.88 -45.34
CA ILE A 255 -5.31 33.20 -46.78
C ILE A 255 -3.94 33.80 -47.12
N VAL A 256 -3.30 34.54 -46.19
CA VAL A 256 -1.99 35.21 -46.41
C VAL A 256 -0.90 34.22 -46.87
N LEU A 257 -0.98 32.94 -46.49
CA LEU A 257 0.00 31.91 -46.83
C LEU A 257 -0.48 30.90 -47.88
N GLY A 258 -1.80 30.81 -48.15
CA GLY A 258 -2.36 29.97 -49.21
C GLY A 258 -1.97 30.44 -50.62
N ALA A 259 -1.76 31.75 -50.80
CA ALA A 259 -1.35 32.35 -52.07
C ALA A 259 0.08 31.94 -52.52
N PHE A 260 0.91 31.36 -51.65
CA PHE A 260 2.24 30.86 -52.01
C PHE A 260 2.21 29.52 -52.79
N THR A 261 1.06 28.85 -52.86
CA THR A 261 0.93 27.52 -53.49
C THR A 261 0.19 27.51 -54.84
N ALA A 262 -0.44 28.61 -55.25
CA ALA A 262 -1.12 28.71 -56.54
C ALA A 262 -0.15 29.21 -57.62
N GLY A 263 0.62 28.29 -58.19
CA GLY A 263 1.65 28.54 -59.19
C GLY A 263 1.14 29.31 -60.43
N GLY A 264 1.90 30.34 -60.81
CA GLY A 264 1.73 31.03 -62.10
C GLY A 264 2.04 32.52 -62.07
N GLY A 265 3.31 32.92 -61.88
CA GLY A 265 3.76 34.29 -62.21
C GLY A 265 4.81 34.97 -61.31
N LEU A 266 5.21 34.39 -60.18
CA LEU A 266 5.84 35.13 -59.06
C LEU A 266 7.27 34.68 -58.66
N ALA A 267 8.17 34.44 -59.61
CA ALA A 267 9.56 34.07 -59.26
C ALA A 267 10.29 35.16 -58.44
N GLY A 268 10.00 36.44 -58.67
CA GLY A 268 10.63 37.55 -57.92
C GLY A 268 10.09 37.76 -56.51
N ALA A 269 8.78 37.63 -56.30
CA ALA A 269 8.16 37.84 -54.98
C ALA A 269 8.49 36.70 -54.00
N THR A 270 8.56 35.46 -54.50
CA THR A 270 8.97 34.29 -53.72
C THR A 270 10.42 34.40 -53.24
N ALA A 271 11.33 34.82 -54.13
CA ALA A 271 12.74 35.05 -53.78
C ALA A 271 12.92 36.21 -52.77
N LEU A 272 12.17 37.31 -52.91
CA LEU A 272 12.22 38.43 -51.97
C LEU A 272 11.74 38.03 -50.57
N ASN A 273 10.65 37.28 -50.48
CA ASN A 273 10.12 36.80 -49.21
C ASN A 273 11.05 35.79 -48.54
N ALA A 274 11.66 34.88 -49.32
CA ALA A 274 12.71 33.98 -48.85
C ALA A 274 13.89 34.77 -48.26
N ALA A 275 14.36 35.81 -48.94
CA ALA A 275 15.46 36.65 -48.45
C ALA A 275 15.11 37.39 -47.15
N ARG A 276 13.86 37.87 -46.98
CA ARG A 276 13.40 38.52 -45.73
C ARG A 276 13.38 37.55 -44.56
N ILE A 277 12.90 36.32 -44.78
CA ILE A 277 12.89 35.27 -43.75
C ILE A 277 14.31 34.82 -43.40
N ALA A 278 15.16 34.58 -44.40
CA ALA A 278 16.57 34.26 -44.18
C ALA A 278 17.29 35.37 -43.41
N ALA A 279 17.03 36.65 -43.72
CA ALA A 279 17.57 37.78 -42.98
C ALA A 279 17.08 37.85 -41.52
N ALA A 280 15.89 37.30 -41.23
CA ALA A 280 15.32 37.21 -39.88
C ALA A 280 15.75 35.94 -39.12
N ALA A 281 16.54 35.05 -39.72
CA ALA A 281 17.04 33.83 -39.08
C ALA A 281 17.59 34.04 -37.66
N PRO A 282 18.43 35.07 -37.36
CA PRO A 282 18.93 35.29 -36.01
C PRO A 282 17.84 35.57 -34.97
N ARG A 283 16.70 36.16 -35.39
CA ARG A 283 15.56 36.42 -34.49
C ARG A 283 14.79 35.13 -34.23
N LEU A 284 14.50 34.35 -35.28
CA LEU A 284 13.83 33.05 -35.15
C LEU A 284 14.63 32.08 -34.27
N LEU A 285 15.95 31.96 -34.51
CA LEU A 285 16.82 31.11 -33.70
C LEU A 285 16.92 31.58 -32.25
N ARG A 286 16.82 32.89 -31.99
CA ARG A 286 16.78 33.43 -30.63
C ARG A 286 15.50 33.00 -29.89
N ILE A 287 14.35 33.03 -30.56
CA ILE A 287 13.09 32.54 -29.99
C ILE A 287 13.23 31.05 -29.59
N LEU A 288 13.82 30.22 -30.45
CA LEU A 288 14.05 28.80 -30.12
C LEU A 288 15.06 28.61 -28.98
N GLN A 289 16.11 29.42 -28.91
CA GLN A 289 17.05 29.41 -27.78
C GLN A 289 16.36 29.79 -26.47
N THR A 290 15.47 30.78 -26.51
CA THR A 290 14.63 31.17 -25.35
C THR A 290 13.75 30.00 -24.94
N LEU A 291 13.03 29.39 -25.89
CA LEU A 291 12.18 28.24 -25.60
C LEU A 291 12.96 27.07 -25.00
N ARG A 292 14.15 26.76 -25.52
CA ARG A 292 15.03 25.72 -24.97
C ARG A 292 15.44 26.05 -23.53
N ALA A 293 15.82 27.30 -23.25
CA ALA A 293 16.16 27.72 -21.89
C ALA A 293 14.96 27.64 -20.93
N MET A 294 13.76 27.97 -21.41
CA MET A 294 12.52 27.84 -20.67
C MET A 294 12.15 26.37 -20.38
N ALA A 295 12.30 25.48 -21.38
CA ALA A 295 12.13 24.03 -21.20
C ALA A 295 13.10 23.47 -20.16
N SER A 296 14.38 23.86 -20.22
CA SER A 296 15.40 23.53 -19.22
C SER A 296 15.04 24.06 -17.82
N ALA A 297 14.45 25.25 -17.73
CA ALA A 297 13.99 25.80 -16.46
C ALA A 297 12.82 24.98 -15.86
N CYS A 298 11.88 24.53 -16.68
CA CYS A 298 10.81 23.61 -16.26
C CYS A 298 11.35 22.24 -15.81
N ALA A 299 12.51 21.81 -16.30
CA ALA A 299 13.15 20.56 -15.89
C ALA A 299 13.67 20.59 -14.43
N VAL A 300 14.08 21.75 -13.92
CA VAL A 300 14.66 21.91 -12.57
C VAL A 300 13.72 21.42 -11.46
N PRO A 301 12.46 21.91 -11.34
CA PRO A 301 11.55 21.44 -10.31
C PRO A 301 11.21 19.95 -10.45
N MET A 302 11.15 19.42 -11.67
CA MET A 302 10.90 17.98 -11.90
C MET A 302 12.05 17.10 -11.40
N ARG A 303 13.32 17.51 -11.62
CA ARG A 303 14.47 16.78 -11.05
C ARG A 303 14.47 16.81 -9.52
N ALA A 304 14.10 17.95 -8.93
CA ALA A 304 13.95 18.06 -7.48
C ALA A 304 12.81 17.16 -6.96
N ALA A 305 11.68 17.12 -7.68
CA ALA A 305 10.56 16.24 -7.37
C ALA A 305 10.97 14.76 -7.44
N ALA A 306 11.69 14.35 -8.49
CA ALA A 306 12.23 13.00 -8.61
C ALA A 306 13.14 12.64 -7.43
N ALA A 307 13.98 13.59 -6.96
CA ALA A 307 14.83 13.38 -5.80
C ALA A 307 14.05 13.23 -4.49
N ALA A 308 13.09 14.11 -4.23
CA ALA A 308 12.21 14.00 -3.07
C ALA A 308 11.41 12.67 -3.09
N LEU A 309 10.94 12.24 -4.27
CA LEU A 309 10.27 10.96 -4.44
C LEU A 309 11.21 9.77 -4.16
N ARG A 310 12.49 9.84 -4.56
CA ARG A 310 13.47 8.80 -4.19
C ARG A 310 13.60 8.65 -2.69
N GLU A 311 13.65 9.75 -1.95
CA GLU A 311 13.72 9.73 -0.49
C GLU A 311 12.45 9.17 0.14
N VAL A 312 11.27 9.62 -0.31
CA VAL A 312 9.98 9.10 0.14
C VAL A 312 9.89 7.59 -0.11
N ARG A 313 10.30 7.12 -1.28
CA ARG A 313 10.29 5.68 -1.62
C ARG A 313 11.30 4.87 -0.82
N ALA A 314 12.51 5.38 -0.62
CA ALA A 314 13.52 4.72 0.21
C ALA A 314 12.99 4.52 1.63
N SER A 315 12.32 5.54 2.17
CA SER A 315 11.68 5.44 3.47
C SER A 315 10.50 4.47 3.45
N LEU A 316 9.75 4.32 2.34
CA LEU A 316 8.60 3.39 2.21
C LEU A 316 9.03 1.93 2.05
N ALA A 317 10.26 1.67 1.60
CA ALA A 317 10.81 0.31 1.49
C ALA A 317 10.79 -0.43 2.84
N ALA A 318 10.80 0.28 3.97
CA ALA A 318 10.63 -0.31 5.29
C ALA A 318 9.34 -1.13 5.41
N PHE A 319 8.24 -0.71 4.76
CA PHE A 319 6.96 -1.43 4.77
C PHE A 319 7.03 -2.76 4.00
N ARG A 320 7.79 -2.81 2.90
CA ARG A 320 7.97 -4.03 2.10
C ARG A 320 8.78 -5.11 2.81
N GLY A 321 9.66 -4.72 3.74
CA GLY A 321 10.48 -5.64 4.53
C GLY A 321 9.80 -6.19 5.78
N VAL A 322 8.58 -5.75 6.11
CA VAL A 322 7.94 -6.13 7.37
C VAL A 322 7.50 -7.58 7.34
N ARG A 323 7.90 -8.33 8.36
CA ARG A 323 7.40 -9.69 8.62
C ARG A 323 6.26 -9.64 9.61
N VAL A 324 5.11 -10.16 9.20
CA VAL A 324 3.98 -10.37 10.11
C VAL A 324 4.29 -11.58 10.98
N THR A 325 4.45 -11.35 12.28
CA THR A 325 4.69 -12.42 13.25
C THR A 325 3.43 -12.68 14.05
N LEU A 326 2.89 -13.88 13.91
CA LEU A 326 1.90 -14.42 14.84
C LEU A 326 2.64 -15.09 16.00
N ALA A 327 2.23 -14.84 17.22
CA ALA A 327 2.85 -15.42 18.40
C ALA A 327 2.66 -16.96 18.44
N SER A 328 3.60 -17.72 17.86
CA SER A 328 3.63 -19.18 17.98
C SER A 328 4.31 -19.60 19.28
N THR A 329 3.59 -20.28 20.18
CA THR A 329 4.14 -20.72 21.47
C THR A 329 3.62 -22.09 21.90
N TYR A 330 3.60 -23.07 21.00
CA TYR A 330 3.10 -24.42 21.30
C TYR A 330 3.76 -25.05 22.56
N ASP A 331 5.08 -24.90 22.72
CA ASP A 331 5.80 -25.52 23.85
C ASP A 331 5.69 -24.74 25.17
N ALA A 332 5.70 -23.40 25.12
CA ALA A 332 5.51 -22.58 26.31
C ALA A 332 4.06 -22.70 26.85
N GLU A 333 3.08 -22.90 25.97
CA GLU A 333 1.67 -23.17 26.31
C GLU A 333 1.49 -24.50 27.05
N ARG A 334 2.15 -25.56 26.56
CA ARG A 334 2.09 -26.88 27.20
C ARG A 334 2.64 -26.82 28.63
N LEU A 335 3.77 -26.15 28.83
CA LEU A 335 4.40 -26.00 30.14
C LEU A 335 3.59 -25.11 31.10
N ALA A 336 3.10 -23.96 30.63
CA ALA A 336 2.30 -23.05 31.46
C ALA A 336 0.94 -23.66 31.84
N ARG A 337 0.30 -24.43 30.94
CA ARG A 337 -0.94 -25.17 31.25
C ARG A 337 -0.73 -26.21 32.33
N VAL A 338 0.33 -27.03 32.23
CA VAL A 338 0.66 -28.05 33.24
C VAL A 338 0.96 -27.39 34.60
N ALA A 339 1.76 -26.32 34.62
CA ALA A 339 2.07 -25.59 35.84
C ALA A 339 0.83 -24.98 36.51
N ARG A 340 -0.09 -24.38 35.72
CA ARG A 340 -1.37 -23.85 36.25
C ARG A 340 -2.29 -24.95 36.77
N LEU A 341 -2.45 -26.03 36.01
CA LEU A 341 -3.27 -27.16 36.43
C LEU A 341 -2.73 -27.80 37.71
N ARG A 342 -1.42 -27.79 37.92
CA ARG A 342 -0.81 -28.25 39.17
C ARG A 342 -1.23 -27.44 40.40
N GLU A 343 -1.55 -26.16 40.25
CA GLU A 343 -2.12 -25.37 41.34
C GLU A 343 -3.63 -25.56 41.48
N ILE A 344 -4.37 -25.55 40.37
CA ILE A 344 -5.83 -25.76 40.35
C ILE A 344 -6.19 -27.13 40.92
N VAL A 345 -5.41 -28.17 40.58
CA VAL A 345 -5.69 -29.54 41.00
C VAL A 345 -5.74 -29.62 42.51
N LYS A 346 -4.99 -28.80 43.26
CA LYS A 346 -5.02 -28.76 44.74
C LYS A 346 -6.32 -28.21 45.30
N SER A 347 -7.07 -27.42 44.53
CA SER A 347 -8.36 -26.84 44.95
C SER A 347 -9.54 -27.67 44.48
N HIS A 348 -10.29 -28.23 45.44
CA HIS A 348 -11.49 -29.02 45.13
C HIS A 348 -12.63 -28.18 44.52
N ARG A 349 -12.63 -26.85 44.70
CA ARG A 349 -13.65 -25.93 44.15
C ARG A 349 -13.35 -25.47 42.74
N LEU A 350 -12.07 -25.43 42.36
CA LEU A 350 -11.63 -24.85 41.10
C LEU A 350 -11.33 -25.91 40.04
N LEU A 351 -11.03 -27.16 40.44
CA LEU A 351 -10.74 -28.24 39.50
C LEU A 351 -12.04 -28.71 38.83
N ASN A 352 -12.21 -28.35 37.55
CA ASN A 352 -13.16 -29.02 36.67
C ASN A 352 -12.48 -30.25 36.05
N PRO A 353 -13.03 -31.48 36.19
CA PRO A 353 -12.44 -32.69 35.61
C PRO A 353 -12.13 -32.57 34.11
N GLN A 354 -12.93 -31.79 33.36
CA GLN A 354 -12.71 -31.59 31.93
C GLN A 354 -11.44 -30.80 31.59
N ASP A 355 -10.87 -30.07 32.55
CA ASP A 355 -9.62 -29.31 32.33
C ASP A 355 -8.42 -30.25 32.07
N LEU A 356 -8.53 -31.52 32.49
CA LEU A 356 -7.54 -32.58 32.28
C LEU A 356 -7.66 -33.30 30.93
N ARG A 357 -8.74 -33.04 30.16
CA ARG A 357 -8.95 -33.65 28.83
C ARG A 357 -7.79 -33.31 27.89
N GLY A 358 -7.32 -34.33 27.14
CA GLY A 358 -6.30 -34.18 26.10
C GLY A 358 -4.86 -34.06 26.61
N LEU A 359 -4.63 -34.13 27.93
CA LEU A 359 -3.27 -34.17 28.48
C LEU A 359 -2.65 -35.56 28.30
N SER A 360 -1.32 -35.62 28.23
CA SER A 360 -0.62 -36.90 28.29
C SER A 360 -0.73 -37.53 29.68
N PRO A 361 -0.67 -38.87 29.79
CA PRO A 361 -0.57 -39.54 31.09
C PRO A 361 0.55 -38.95 31.95
N GLU A 362 1.72 -38.67 31.37
CA GLU A 362 2.86 -38.05 32.05
C GLU A 362 2.55 -36.67 32.61
N GLN A 363 1.82 -35.83 31.88
CA GLN A 363 1.44 -34.51 32.35
C GLN A 363 0.49 -34.60 33.55
N ILE A 364 -0.42 -35.58 33.59
CA ILE A 364 -1.26 -35.79 34.77
C ILE A 364 -0.43 -36.31 35.96
N ARG A 365 0.56 -37.17 35.72
CA ARG A 365 1.51 -37.58 36.77
C ARG A 365 2.26 -36.37 37.34
N ASP A 366 2.66 -35.43 36.48
CA ASP A 366 3.34 -34.22 36.92
C ASP A 366 2.43 -33.24 37.68
N ILE A 367 1.19 -33.09 37.24
CA ILE A 367 0.16 -32.29 37.93
C ILE A 367 -0.11 -32.85 39.34
N CYS A 368 -0.19 -34.17 39.48
CA CYS A 368 -0.42 -34.85 40.75
C CYS A 368 0.87 -35.04 41.58
N ARG A 369 2.00 -34.43 41.17
CA ARG A 369 3.29 -34.63 41.83
C ARG A 369 3.21 -34.22 43.31
N GLY A 370 3.52 -35.17 44.19
CA GLY A 370 3.49 -35.00 45.65
C GLY A 370 2.27 -35.62 46.33
N TRP A 371 1.30 -36.13 45.57
CA TRP A 371 0.21 -36.93 46.11
C TRP A 371 0.67 -38.39 46.30
N PRO A 372 0.23 -39.08 47.36
CA PRO A 372 0.44 -40.52 47.48
C PRO A 372 -0.05 -41.27 46.23
N VAL A 373 0.77 -42.20 45.74
CA VAL A 373 0.52 -42.94 44.51
C VAL A 373 0.56 -44.44 44.76
N ALA A 374 -0.38 -45.18 44.17
CA ALA A 374 -0.46 -46.63 44.22
C ALA A 374 -0.87 -47.21 42.85
N PRO A 375 -0.51 -48.48 42.54
CA PRO A 375 -1.04 -49.15 41.36
C PRO A 375 -2.56 -49.31 41.47
N SER A 376 -3.26 -49.16 40.34
CA SER A 376 -4.70 -49.42 40.29
C SER A 376 -5.00 -50.88 40.60
N LYS A 377 -6.00 -51.11 41.45
CA LYS A 377 -6.54 -52.46 41.72
C LYS A 377 -7.42 -52.98 40.57
N ARG A 378 -7.78 -52.12 39.62
CA ARG A 378 -8.67 -52.45 38.49
C ARG A 378 -8.09 -51.89 37.19
N GLY A 379 -7.55 -52.78 36.36
CA GLY A 379 -6.87 -52.41 35.11
C GLY A 379 -5.44 -51.91 35.34
N VAL A 380 -4.75 -51.57 34.24
CA VAL A 380 -3.38 -51.08 34.28
C VAL A 380 -3.40 -49.55 34.39
N GLY A 381 -2.83 -49.03 35.47
CA GLY A 381 -2.82 -47.60 35.75
C GLY A 381 -2.34 -47.25 37.15
N LEU A 382 -2.30 -45.96 37.44
CA LEU A 382 -1.86 -45.39 38.71
C LEU A 382 -3.01 -44.62 39.37
N VAL A 383 -3.09 -44.65 40.69
CA VAL A 383 -4.06 -43.91 41.50
C VAL A 383 -3.30 -42.89 42.33
N TYR A 384 -3.68 -41.62 42.19
CA TYR A 384 -3.19 -40.51 42.98
C TYR A 384 -4.25 -40.11 44.00
N ASP A 385 -3.92 -40.21 45.28
CA ASP A 385 -4.81 -39.90 46.40
C ASP A 385 -4.60 -38.46 46.89
N ASP A 386 -5.68 -37.69 46.95
CA ASP A 386 -5.60 -36.37 47.55
C ASP A 386 -5.85 -36.43 49.06
N VAL A 387 -4.76 -36.40 49.83
CA VAL A 387 -4.80 -36.39 51.30
C VAL A 387 -5.41 -35.11 51.88
N ALA A 388 -5.37 -33.99 51.15
CA ALA A 388 -5.90 -32.72 51.62
C ALA A 388 -7.43 -32.62 51.49
N ASN A 389 -8.03 -33.39 50.58
CA ASN A 389 -9.48 -33.46 50.39
C ASN A 389 -9.94 -34.92 50.39
N GLY A 390 -10.35 -35.41 51.57
CA GLY A 390 -10.71 -36.81 51.80
C GLY A 390 -11.71 -37.37 50.79
N GLY A 391 -11.39 -38.52 50.19
CA GLY A 391 -12.22 -39.22 49.21
C GLY A 391 -12.01 -38.77 47.75
N ARG A 392 -11.12 -37.80 47.49
CA ARG A 392 -10.77 -37.37 46.14
C ARG A 392 -9.59 -38.16 45.58
N GLN A 393 -9.77 -38.71 44.38
CA GLN A 393 -8.74 -39.49 43.68
C GLN A 393 -8.68 -39.11 42.21
N ILE A 394 -7.47 -39.12 41.64
CA ILE A 394 -7.26 -39.05 40.20
C ILE A 394 -6.57 -40.34 39.78
N ARG A 395 -7.22 -41.13 38.91
CA ARG A 395 -6.65 -42.37 38.37
C ARG A 395 -6.20 -42.13 36.94
N VAL A 396 -4.96 -42.45 36.62
CA VAL A 396 -4.42 -42.40 35.26
C VAL A 396 -4.33 -43.82 34.74
N MET A 397 -5.17 -44.15 33.76
CA MET A 397 -5.34 -45.50 33.24
C MET A 397 -4.79 -45.58 31.82
N GLU A 398 -4.12 -46.69 31.49
CA GLU A 398 -3.63 -46.94 30.11
C GLU A 398 -4.78 -47.19 29.13
N GLY A 399 -5.97 -47.53 29.65
CA GLY A 399 -7.12 -47.90 28.86
C GLY A 399 -7.14 -49.39 28.54
N TYR A 400 -8.06 -49.76 27.66
CA TYR A 400 -8.24 -51.10 27.14
C TYR A 400 -8.25 -51.06 25.62
N PRO A 401 -7.99 -52.19 24.92
CA PRO A 401 -8.10 -52.22 23.47
C PRO A 401 -9.48 -51.75 22.96
N PRO A 402 -9.56 -51.06 21.82
CA PRO A 402 -10.83 -50.63 21.24
C PRO A 402 -11.85 -51.77 21.13
N GLY A 403 -13.09 -51.50 21.55
CA GLY A 403 -14.19 -52.47 21.52
C GLY A 403 -14.21 -53.49 22.67
N SER A 404 -13.19 -53.53 23.53
CA SER A 404 -13.11 -54.50 24.65
C SER A 404 -13.99 -54.15 25.87
N ARG A 405 -14.52 -52.92 25.93
CA ARG A 405 -15.39 -52.42 27.01
C ARG A 405 -16.59 -51.68 26.41
N PRO A 406 -17.75 -51.65 27.09
CA PRO A 406 -18.93 -50.91 26.59
C PRO A 406 -18.74 -49.38 26.52
N ASP A 407 -17.82 -48.83 27.31
CA ASP A 407 -17.57 -47.38 27.40
C ASP A 407 -16.40 -46.97 26.48
N PRO A 408 -16.65 -46.26 25.37
CA PRO A 408 -15.60 -45.88 24.41
C PRO A 408 -14.51 -45.00 25.00
N LEU A 409 -14.80 -44.23 26.04
CA LEU A 409 -13.80 -43.40 26.73
C LEU A 409 -12.67 -44.23 27.35
N THR A 410 -12.88 -45.53 27.54
CA THR A 410 -11.89 -46.44 28.11
C THR A 410 -11.06 -47.19 27.05
N TRP A 411 -11.26 -46.94 25.75
CA TRP A 411 -10.58 -47.62 24.63
C TRP A 411 -9.16 -47.10 24.31
N GLY A 412 -8.58 -46.40 25.27
CA GLY A 412 -7.23 -45.84 25.24
C GLY A 412 -6.98 -45.08 26.54
N PRO A 413 -5.86 -44.35 26.65
CA PRO A 413 -5.50 -43.66 27.88
C PRO A 413 -6.60 -42.74 28.39
N TYR A 414 -6.94 -42.82 29.68
CA TYR A 414 -7.98 -41.97 30.27
C TYR A 414 -7.66 -41.63 31.73
N ALA A 415 -8.21 -40.52 32.22
CA ALA A 415 -8.21 -40.21 33.63
C ALA A 415 -9.60 -40.39 34.24
N GLU A 416 -9.68 -40.95 35.44
CA GLU A 416 -10.90 -41.05 36.23
C GLU A 416 -10.74 -40.17 37.49
N ILE A 417 -11.54 -39.12 37.57
CA ILE A 417 -11.51 -38.14 38.65
C ILE A 417 -12.71 -38.42 39.54
N SER A 418 -12.45 -38.92 40.75
CA SER A 418 -13.47 -39.09 41.78
C SER A 418 -13.51 -37.83 42.65
N GLN A 419 -14.57 -37.04 42.52
CA GLN A 419 -14.87 -35.90 43.39
C GLN A 419 -16.25 -36.10 44.00
N ASN A 420 -16.38 -35.92 45.32
CA ASN A 420 -17.66 -36.03 46.03
C ASN A 420 -18.40 -37.37 45.84
N GLY A 421 -17.66 -38.46 45.62
CA GLY A 421 -18.21 -39.81 45.44
C GLY A 421 -18.69 -40.15 44.03
N VAL A 422 -18.58 -39.24 43.05
CA VAL A 422 -18.94 -39.49 41.65
C VAL A 422 -17.68 -39.51 40.77
N PRO A 423 -17.34 -40.63 40.11
CA PRO A 423 -16.22 -40.70 39.19
C PRO A 423 -16.60 -40.12 37.82
N ILE A 424 -15.81 -39.17 37.33
CA ILE A 424 -15.91 -38.60 35.98
C ILE A 424 -14.69 -39.06 35.18
N LYS A 425 -14.93 -39.62 33.99
CA LYS A 425 -13.86 -40.06 33.08
C LYS A 425 -13.60 -38.99 32.03
N VAL A 426 -12.33 -38.75 31.73
CA VAL A 426 -11.88 -37.83 30.67
C VAL A 426 -10.82 -38.51 29.81
N PRO A 427 -10.91 -38.39 28.48
CA PRO A 427 -9.96 -39.03 27.58
C PRO A 427 -8.62 -38.25 27.56
N LEU A 428 -7.51 -38.99 27.56
CA LEU A 428 -6.13 -38.47 27.55
C LEU A 428 -5.48 -38.66 26.18
N GLU A 429 -4.35 -37.99 25.94
CA GLU A 429 -3.57 -38.09 24.70
C GLU A 429 -3.37 -39.57 24.31
N GLY A 430 -3.71 -39.92 23.06
CA GLY A 430 -3.68 -41.30 22.56
C GLY A 430 -5.01 -42.06 22.67
N ASN A 431 -6.05 -41.48 23.26
CA ASN A 431 -7.39 -42.07 23.30
C ASN A 431 -8.16 -41.83 21.98
N PRO A 432 -8.79 -42.86 21.39
CA PRO A 432 -9.51 -42.72 20.11
C PRO A 432 -10.74 -41.79 20.16
N THR A 433 -11.24 -41.42 21.33
CA THR A 433 -12.43 -40.55 21.48
C THR A 433 -12.09 -39.07 21.64
N LEU A 434 -10.80 -38.70 21.55
CA LEU A 434 -10.36 -37.34 21.85
C LEU A 434 -10.83 -36.32 20.82
#